data_AF-A0A7V3HZE4-F1
#
_entry.id   AF-A0A7V3HZE4-F1
#
_cell.length_a   1.000
_cell.length_b   1.000
_cell.length_c   1.000
_cell.angle_alpha   90.00
_cell.angle_beta   90.00
_cell.angle_gamma   90.00
#
_symmetry.space_group_name_H-M   'P 1'
#
loop_
_entity.id
_entity.type
_entity.pdbx_description
1 polymer ?
#
loop_
_entity_poly.entity_id
_entity_poly.type
_entity_poly.pdbx_seq_one_letter_code
_entity_poly.pdbx_strand_id
1 'polypeptide(L)' 'DGLVRRVPHPTDGRTTLVQITELGRSTVEDATVTLNEQVFADIGMSDTESLALVSAVDTLRRNAGDF' A
#
# COMPACT_ATOMS: atom_id res chain seq x y z
N ASP A 1 -9.55 -7.52 -14.73
CA ASP A 1 -8.80 -8.42 -13.83
C ASP A 1 -9.54 -8.84 -12.56
N GLY A 2 -10.67 -8.21 -12.18
CA GLY A 2 -11.50 -8.72 -11.07
C GLY A 2 -10.92 -8.52 -9.66
N LEU A 3 -9.82 -7.79 -9.52
CA LEU A 3 -9.14 -7.53 -8.24
C LEU A 3 -9.94 -6.62 -7.28
N VAL A 4 -10.83 -5.80 -7.84
CA VAL A 4 -11.74 -4.94 -7.08
C VAL A 4 -13.13 -4.98 -7.66
N ARG A 5 -14.12 -4.64 -6.83
CA ARG A 5 -15.51 -4.43 -7.24
C ARG A 5 -16.06 -3.14 -6.65
N ARG A 6 -16.99 -2.52 -7.37
CA ARG A 6 -17.75 -1.37 -6.89
C ARG A 6 -18.94 -1.85 -6.06
N VAL A 7 -19.16 -1.24 -4.90
CA VAL A 7 -20.33 -1.49 -4.05
C VAL A 7 -20.98 -0.16 -3.66
N PRO A 8 -22.32 -0.07 -3.59
CA PRO A 8 -22.98 1.16 -3.17
C PRO A 8 -22.60 1.52 -1.73
N HIS A 9 -22.45 2.82 -1.44
CA HIS A 9 -22.24 3.27 -0.06
C HIS A 9 -23.51 3.03 0.77
N PRO A 10 -23.43 2.44 1.96
CA PRO A 10 -24.62 2.00 2.72
C PRO A 10 -25.54 3.15 3.16
N THR A 11 -25.01 4.38 3.24
CA THR A 11 -25.75 5.56 3.74
C THR A 11 -25.69 6.77 2.81
N ASP A 12 -24.96 6.72 1.70
CA ASP A 12 -24.82 7.85 0.78
C ASP A 12 -25.00 7.37 -0.66
N GLY A 13 -26.21 7.49 -1.20
CA GLY A 13 -26.53 7.04 -2.56
C GLY A 13 -25.75 7.74 -3.68
N ARG A 14 -25.01 8.82 -3.38
CA ARG A 14 -24.16 9.52 -4.34
C ARG A 14 -22.73 8.96 -4.39
N THR A 15 -22.37 8.10 -3.44
CA THR A 15 -21.02 7.56 -3.28
C THR A 15 -20.96 6.08 -3.66
N THR A 16 -19.88 5.69 -4.33
CA THR A 16 -19.54 4.29 -4.61
C THR A 16 -18.27 3.91 -3.87
N LEU A 17 -18.31 2.83 -3.12
CA LEU A 17 -17.14 2.25 -2.47
C LEU A 17 -16.43 1.29 -3.41
N VAL A 18 -15.11 1.21 -3.29
CA VAL A 18 -14.29 0.19 -3.95
C VAL A 18 -13.94 -0.85 -2.91
N GLN A 19 -14.31 -2.10 -3.16
CA GLN A 19 -13.97 -3.23 -2.31
C GLN A 19 -12.96 -4.13 -3.01
N ILE A 20 -11.88 -4.47 -2.31
CA ILE A 20 -10.92 -5.48 -2.78
C ILE A 20 -11.62 -6.85 -2.75
N THR A 21 -11.53 -7.60 -3.84
CA THR A 21 -12.08 -8.96 -3.93
C THR A 21 -11.16 -9.96 -3.24
N GLU A 22 -11.61 -11.19 -3.07
CA GLU A 22 -10.72 -12.24 -2.54
C GLU A 22 -9.51 -12.50 -3.45
N LEU A 23 -9.74 -12.49 -4.77
CA LEU A 23 -8.65 -12.57 -5.75
C LEU A 23 -7.69 -11.38 -5.62
N GLY A 24 -8.22 -10.17 -5.43
CA GLY A 24 -7.41 -8.97 -5.20
C GLY A 24 -6.57 -9.06 -3.93
N ARG A 25 -7.15 -9.58 -2.84
CA ARG A 25 -6.43 -9.81 -1.57
C ARG A 25 -5.28 -10.79 -1.74
N SER A 26 -5.55 -11.97 -2.30
CA SER A 26 -4.52 -12.98 -2.57
C SER A 26 -3.41 -12.43 -3.49
N THR A 27 -3.77 -11.66 -4.52
CA THR A 27 -2.79 -11.04 -5.41
C THR A 27 -1.89 -10.04 -4.67
N VAL A 28 -2.46 -9.24 -3.76
CA VAL A 28 -1.68 -8.30 -2.94
C VAL A 28 -0.73 -9.05 -2.00
N GLU A 29 -1.17 -10.14 -1.39
CA GLU A 29 -0.33 -10.98 -0.52
C GLU A 29 0.88 -11.53 -1.30
N ASP A 30 0.66 -12.15 -2.45
CA ASP A 30 1.72 -12.72 -3.29
C ASP A 30 2.70 -11.64 -3.80
N ALA A 31 2.16 -10.50 -4.24
CA ALA A 31 2.97 -9.38 -4.69
C ALA A 31 3.80 -8.78 -3.54
N THR A 32 3.26 -8.73 -2.33
CA THR A 32 3.96 -8.21 -1.15
C THR A 32 5.19 -9.06 -0.84
N VAL A 33 5.03 -10.39 -0.82
CA VAL A 33 6.16 -11.32 -0.60
C VAL A 33 7.21 -11.14 -1.70
N THR A 34 6.77 -11.18 -2.96
CA THR A 34 7.66 -11.07 -4.13
C THR A 34 8.48 -9.78 -4.11
N LEU A 35 7.85 -8.64 -3.85
CA LEU A 35 8.54 -7.35 -3.81
C LEU A 35 9.53 -7.26 -2.65
N ASN A 36 9.16 -7.75 -1.46
CA ASN A 36 10.09 -7.76 -0.33
C ASN A 36 11.30 -8.64 -0.59
N GLU A 37 11.11 -9.81 -1.18
CA GLU A 37 12.20 -10.76 -1.42
C GLU A 37 13.09 -10.35 -2.60
N GLN A 38 12.51 -9.81 -3.67
CA GLN A 38 13.23 -9.62 -4.93
C GLN A 38 13.64 -8.17 -5.18
N VAL A 39 12.99 -7.20 -4.55
CA VAL A 39 13.22 -5.77 -4.80
C VAL A 39 13.72 -5.04 -3.56
N PHE A 40 13.18 -5.34 -2.39
CA PHE A 40 13.49 -4.61 -1.16
C PHE A 40 14.45 -5.31 -0.20
N ALA A 41 14.78 -6.59 -0.45
CA ALA A 41 15.68 -7.36 0.41
C ALA A 41 17.12 -6.84 0.41
N ASP A 42 17.57 -6.28 -0.72
CA ASP A 42 18.90 -5.68 -0.84
C ASP A 42 18.83 -4.46 -1.75
N ILE A 43 18.62 -3.29 -1.13
CA ILE A 43 18.57 -2.00 -1.81
C ILE A 43 19.94 -1.29 -1.82
N GLY A 44 21.02 -1.98 -1.42
CA GLY A 44 22.35 -1.39 -1.32
C GLY A 44 22.51 -0.34 -0.21
N MET A 45 21.64 -0.37 0.79
CA MET A 45 21.70 0.49 1.99
C MET A 45 21.84 -0.38 3.24
N SER A 46 22.55 0.11 4.24
CA SER A 46 22.49 -0.48 5.58
C SER A 46 21.10 -0.30 6.21
N ASP A 47 20.78 -1.11 7.22
CA ASP A 47 19.53 -0.97 7.98
C ASP A 47 19.37 0.43 8.58
N THR A 48 20.48 1.05 9.01
CA THR A 48 20.46 2.39 9.61
C THR A 48 20.13 3.46 8.57
N GLU A 49 20.72 3.38 7.37
CA GLU A 49 20.42 4.31 6.27
C GLU A 49 18.97 4.15 5.79
N SER A 50 18.50 2.91 5.69
CA SER A 50 17.12 2.60 5.31
C SER A 50 16.11 3.19 6.30
N LEU A 51 16.36 3.04 7.61
CA LEU A 51 15.52 3.64 8.66
C LEU A 51 15.54 5.17 8.62
N ALA A 52 16.71 5.77 8.38
CA ALA A 52 16.84 7.22 8.27
C ALA A 52 16.04 7.76 7.08
N LEU A 53 16.07 7.06 5.93
CA LEU A 53 15.27 7.40 4.75
C LEU A 53 13.77 7.32 5.05
N VAL A 54 13.31 6.22 5.67
CA VAL A 54 11.89 6.07 6.06
C VAL A 54 11.45 7.20 6.98
N SER A 55 12.25 7.57 7.98
CA SER A 55 11.97 8.68 8.89
C SER A 55 11.87 10.04 8.18
N ALA A 56 12.75 10.29 7.21
CA ALA A 56 12.72 11.51 6.41
C ALA A 56 11.44 11.60 5.55
N VAL A 57 11.05 10.50 4.89
CA VAL A 57 9.81 10.44 4.10
C VAL A 57 8.58 10.58 4.99
N ASP A 58 8.56 9.93 6.15
CA ASP A 58 7.49 10.03 7.13
C ASP A 58 7.28 11.49 7.61
N THR A 59 8.38 12.20 7.88
CA THR A 59 8.36 13.63 8.23
C THR A 59 7.79 14.49 7.09
N LEU A 60 8.21 14.23 5.85
CA LEU A 60 7.69 14.92 4.66
C LEU A 60 6.16 14.73 4.54
N ARG A 61 5.69 13.48 4.64
CA ARG A 61 4.28 13.12 4.49
C ARG A 61 3.39 13.75 5.57
N ARG A 62 3.85 13.78 6.83
CA ARG A 62 3.12 14.49 7.89
C ARG A 62 2.98 15.98 7.62
N ASN A 63 4.04 16.64 7.16
CA ASN A 63 3.98 18.06 6.82
C ASN A 63 3.10 18.34 5.59
N ALA A 64 2.95 17.36 4.69
CA ALA A 64 2.04 17.44 3.55
C ALA A 64 0.57 17.18 3.91
N GLY A 65 0.28 16.67 5.12
CA GLY A 65 -1.09 16.37 5.56
C GLY A 65 -1.60 14.98 5.16
N ASP A 66 -0.70 14.02 4.88
CA ASP A 66 -1.07 12.64 4.54
C ASP A 66 -1.63 11.83 5.74
N PHE A 67 -1.52 12.37 6.95
CA PHE A 67 -1.93 11.76 8.22
C PHE A 67 -2.84 12.72 8.99
#